data_AF-A0A9E3WN62-F1
#
_entry.id   AF-A0A9E3WN62-F1
#
_cell.length_a   1.000
_cell.length_b   1.000
_cell.length_c   1.000
_cell.angle_alpha   90.00
_cell.angle_beta   90.00
_cell.angle_gamma   90.00
#
_symmetry.space_group_name_H-M   'P 1'
#
loop_
_entity.id
_entity.type
_entity.pdbx_description
1 polymer ?
#
loop_
_entity_poly.entity_id
_entity_poly.type
_entity_poly.pdbx_seq_one_letter_code
_entity_poly.pdbx_strand_id
1 'polypeptide(L)'
;MLRFSSLDDLRRQARLELFDIARRHTLAYRDAPGPLSPDQPCLMAGHQPEMFHPGVWFKNYVLSALGQRFAAAAINLVIDNDTPHSTAIRVPLDDAAATRVEPVPFDQATTDIAFEERTVIDAELFASFGRRVREAIAPLVANPLIERYWPLVLETLPRMSNNIGLALAAARHRIEADHGLKTWEAPLSHVCETTAFRRFLLELFGRAAELHAIHNAALDEYRRVNRVRSQTHPVPALAVEQDWLELPLWMWTADEPRRRRLFVRQTRGGIELTDRQRQRLSIAMPESGCHGSDCIGLALEQLDELSRAGLRLRPRALATTMFARLVLSDLFLHGIGGGKYDQLTDVILRRFFAVEPPEFMVLTATTHLPIAMPSVTADDLRATELRLRRLEWNPE
;
A
#
# COMPACT_ATOMS: atom_id res chain seq x y z
N MET A 1 24.97 18.29 7.07
CA MET A 1 23.79 18.31 6.18
C MET A 1 24.12 17.39 5.02
N LEU A 2 23.46 16.23 4.91
CA LEU A 2 23.58 15.36 3.72
C LEU A 2 22.89 16.08 2.56
N ARG A 3 23.56 17.08 1.98
CA ARG A 3 23.07 17.76 0.79
C ARG A 3 23.17 16.76 -0.37
N PHE A 4 22.09 16.04 -0.57
CA PHE A 4 21.60 15.52 -1.84
C PHE A 4 22.48 15.84 -3.06
N SER A 5 22.82 14.83 -3.86
CA SER A 5 22.57 14.94 -5.30
C SER A 5 21.12 15.38 -5.45
N SER A 6 20.84 16.49 -6.14
CA SER A 6 19.53 17.19 -6.16
C SER A 6 18.32 16.24 -6.15
N LEU A 7 17.16 16.67 -5.61
CA LEU A 7 15.92 15.87 -5.66
C LEU A 7 15.65 15.35 -7.09
N ASP A 8 16.00 16.14 -8.11
CA ASP A 8 15.92 15.76 -9.52
C ASP A 8 16.80 14.57 -9.88
N ASP A 9 18.02 14.48 -9.34
CA ASP A 9 18.90 13.33 -9.52
C ASP A 9 18.32 12.08 -8.87
N LEU A 10 17.76 12.21 -7.65
CA LEU A 10 17.09 11.11 -6.97
C LEU A 10 15.86 10.63 -7.77
N ARG A 11 15.03 11.55 -8.27
CA ARG A 11 13.87 11.24 -9.12
C ARG A 11 14.30 10.55 -10.42
N ARG A 12 15.36 11.03 -11.08
CA ARG A 12 15.88 10.45 -12.32
C ARG A 12 16.35 9.01 -12.10
N GLN A 13 17.12 8.79 -11.04
CA GLN A 13 17.58 7.45 -10.66
C GLN A 13 16.39 6.54 -10.32
N ALA A 14 15.47 7.01 -9.47
CA ALA A 14 14.31 6.25 -9.05
C ALA A 14 13.42 5.85 -10.22
N ARG A 15 13.26 6.73 -11.23
CA ARG A 15 12.48 6.44 -12.44
C ARG A 15 13.08 5.28 -13.24
N LEU A 16 14.41 5.27 -13.42
CA LEU A 16 15.11 4.18 -14.10
C LEU A 16 14.91 2.84 -13.37
N GLU A 17 15.12 2.86 -12.05
CA GLU A 17 14.98 1.67 -11.19
C GLU A 17 13.53 1.17 -11.16
N LEU A 18 12.55 2.07 -11.01
CA LEU A 18 11.13 1.76 -11.01
C LEU A 18 10.67 1.16 -12.34
N PHE A 19 11.08 1.73 -13.47
CA PHE A 19 10.64 1.24 -14.78
C PHE A 19 11.23 -0.13 -15.10
N ASP A 20 12.46 -0.40 -14.66
CA ASP A 20 13.03 -1.74 -14.76
C ASP A 20 12.27 -2.76 -13.90
N ILE A 21 11.93 -2.40 -12.65
CA ILE A 21 11.10 -3.23 -11.76
C ILE A 21 9.74 -3.50 -12.41
N ALA A 22 9.06 -2.45 -12.87
CA ALA A 22 7.73 -2.54 -13.44
C ALA A 22 7.72 -3.43 -14.70
N ARG A 23 8.75 -3.29 -15.54
CA ARG A 23 8.96 -4.11 -16.72
C ARG A 23 9.19 -5.58 -16.36
N ARG A 24 10.18 -5.88 -15.51
CA ARG A 24 10.49 -7.26 -15.09
C ARG A 24 9.30 -7.94 -14.43
N HIS A 25 8.62 -7.24 -13.53
CA HIS A 25 7.48 -7.79 -12.80
C HIS A 25 6.31 -8.08 -13.74
N THR A 26 5.90 -7.12 -14.58
CA THR A 26 4.75 -7.29 -15.47
C THR A 26 5.00 -8.37 -16.53
N LEU A 27 6.21 -8.42 -17.09
CA LEU A 27 6.60 -9.41 -18.11
C LEU A 27 6.68 -10.85 -17.57
N ALA A 28 6.72 -11.05 -16.25
CA ALA A 28 6.71 -12.38 -15.67
C ALA A 28 5.37 -13.13 -15.87
N TYR A 29 4.27 -12.41 -16.12
CA TYR A 29 2.92 -13.01 -16.21
C TYR A 29 2.04 -12.51 -17.36
N ARG A 30 2.42 -11.46 -18.09
CA ARG A 30 1.71 -10.97 -19.27
C ARG A 30 2.61 -10.22 -20.23
N ASP A 31 2.11 -9.98 -21.43
CA ASP A 31 2.80 -9.15 -22.42
C ASP A 31 2.89 -7.68 -22.01
N ALA A 32 3.89 -6.99 -22.56
CA ALA A 32 4.10 -5.56 -22.33
C ALA A 32 2.86 -4.74 -22.72
N PRO A 33 2.35 -3.86 -21.84
CA PRO A 33 1.25 -2.96 -22.16
C PRO A 33 1.63 -1.88 -23.19
N GLY A 34 2.91 -1.51 -23.27
CA GLY A 34 3.44 -0.48 -24.17
C GLY A 34 4.93 -0.24 -23.93
N PRO A 35 5.53 0.84 -24.45
CA PRO A 35 6.89 1.24 -24.10
C PRO A 35 6.96 1.89 -22.71
N LEU A 36 8.11 1.79 -22.06
CA LEU A 36 8.50 2.60 -20.90
C LEU A 36 9.78 3.36 -21.24
N SER A 37 9.68 4.68 -21.36
CA SER A 37 10.84 5.56 -21.56
C SER A 37 11.05 6.45 -20.33
N PRO A 38 12.29 6.55 -19.80
CA PRO A 38 12.61 7.42 -18.66
C PRO A 38 12.27 8.91 -18.85
N ASP A 39 12.11 9.34 -20.10
CA ASP A 39 11.76 10.72 -20.43
C ASP A 39 10.25 11.00 -20.30
N GLN A 40 9.42 9.97 -20.17
CA GLN A 40 7.98 10.11 -20.00
C GLN A 40 7.63 10.51 -18.56
N PRO A 41 6.55 11.29 -18.36
CA PRO A 41 5.96 11.46 -17.05
C PRO A 41 5.53 10.11 -16.46
N CYS A 42 5.60 9.97 -15.14
CA CYS A 42 5.13 8.80 -14.40
C CYS A 42 3.86 9.14 -13.63
N LEU A 43 2.74 8.54 -14.02
CA LEU A 43 1.49 8.56 -13.27
C LEU A 43 1.42 7.31 -12.42
N MET A 44 1.09 7.47 -11.14
CA MET A 44 1.09 6.36 -10.20
C MET A 44 -0.23 6.25 -9.46
N ALA A 45 -0.73 5.03 -9.30
CA ALA A 45 -1.70 4.69 -8.26
C ALA A 45 -1.09 3.61 -7.37
N GLY A 46 -1.76 3.26 -6.27
CA GLY A 46 -1.37 2.08 -5.49
C GLY A 46 -2.48 1.55 -4.62
N HIS A 47 -2.36 0.28 -4.27
CA HIS A 47 -3.22 -0.41 -3.30
C HIS A 47 -2.58 -1.71 -2.81
N GLN A 48 -2.99 -2.19 -1.63
CA GLN A 48 -2.67 -3.54 -1.16
C GLN A 48 -3.18 -4.59 -2.15
N PRO A 49 -2.48 -5.70 -2.40
CA PRO A 49 -2.85 -6.74 -3.38
C PRO A 49 -4.02 -7.63 -2.93
N GLU A 50 -5.09 -7.01 -2.44
CA GLU A 50 -6.36 -7.66 -2.10
C GLU A 50 -7.25 -7.80 -3.34
N MET A 51 -8.35 -8.54 -3.21
CA MET A 51 -9.41 -8.54 -4.21
C MET A 51 -10.13 -7.19 -4.18
N PHE A 52 -9.90 -6.37 -5.20
CA PHE A 52 -10.36 -4.98 -5.22
C PHE A 52 -11.89 -4.88 -5.23
N HIS A 53 -12.41 -4.04 -4.35
CA HIS A 53 -13.76 -3.54 -4.50
C HIS A 53 -13.83 -2.51 -5.66
N PRO A 54 -15.01 -2.23 -6.23
CA PRO A 54 -15.14 -1.42 -7.46
C PRO A 54 -14.49 -0.03 -7.39
N GLY A 55 -14.59 0.65 -6.24
CA GLY A 55 -13.97 1.97 -6.04
C GLY A 55 -12.44 1.97 -6.12
N VAL A 56 -11.78 0.91 -5.65
CA VAL A 56 -10.33 0.76 -5.80
C VAL A 56 -9.99 0.34 -7.22
N TRP A 57 -10.75 -0.60 -7.78
CA TRP A 57 -10.51 -1.10 -9.14
C TRP A 57 -10.64 -0.02 -10.21
N PHE A 58 -11.63 0.89 -10.05
CA PHE A 58 -11.83 2.04 -10.92
C PHE A 58 -10.59 2.92 -11.09
N LYS A 59 -9.74 3.03 -10.05
CA LYS A 59 -8.49 3.81 -10.13
C LYS A 59 -7.58 3.33 -11.25
N ASN A 60 -7.53 2.03 -11.51
CA ASN A 60 -6.68 1.46 -12.56
C ASN A 60 -7.19 1.81 -13.96
N TYR A 61 -8.50 1.89 -14.15
CA TYR A 61 -9.10 2.38 -15.40
C TYR A 61 -8.74 3.84 -15.64
N VAL A 62 -8.87 4.69 -14.62
CA VAL A 62 -8.50 6.11 -14.74
C VAL A 62 -7.00 6.27 -14.96
N LEU A 63 -6.17 5.54 -14.22
CA LEU A 63 -4.72 5.52 -14.39
C LEU A 63 -4.34 5.16 -15.82
N SER A 64 -4.92 4.08 -16.37
CA SER A 64 -4.69 3.67 -17.76
C SER A 64 -5.16 4.73 -18.76
N ALA A 65 -6.30 5.36 -18.53
CA ALA A 65 -6.84 6.38 -19.42
C ALA A 65 -5.97 7.63 -19.45
N LEU A 66 -5.50 8.10 -18.28
CA LEU A 66 -4.58 9.23 -18.18
C LEU A 66 -3.21 8.91 -18.78
N GLY A 67 -2.68 7.71 -18.53
CA GLY A 67 -1.42 7.26 -19.12
C GLY A 67 -1.41 7.37 -20.64
N GLN A 68 -2.48 6.88 -21.28
CA GLN A 68 -2.65 6.96 -22.73
C GLN A 68 -2.86 8.40 -23.21
N ARG A 69 -3.68 9.18 -22.51
CA ARG A 69 -3.97 10.59 -22.87
C ARG A 69 -2.72 11.47 -22.84
N PHE A 70 -1.81 11.24 -21.89
CA PHE A 70 -0.63 12.08 -21.68
C PHE A 70 0.69 11.41 -22.11
N ALA A 71 0.61 10.27 -22.81
CA ALA A 71 1.78 9.47 -23.19
C ALA A 71 2.73 9.20 -22.00
N ALA A 72 2.15 8.94 -20.83
CA ALA A 72 2.83 8.78 -19.56
C ALA A 72 2.91 7.32 -19.14
N ALA A 73 3.95 6.97 -18.39
CA ALA A 73 4.09 5.66 -17.75
C ALA A 73 3.02 5.53 -16.65
N ALA A 74 2.06 4.64 -16.86
CA ALA A 74 0.97 4.39 -15.92
C ALA A 74 1.31 3.19 -15.04
N ILE A 75 1.73 3.42 -13.79
CA ILE A 75 2.23 2.39 -12.89
C ILE A 75 1.32 2.23 -11.67
N ASN A 76 0.81 1.02 -11.45
CA ASN A 76 0.14 0.66 -10.20
C ASN A 76 1.16 0.06 -9.23
N LEU A 77 1.40 0.74 -8.12
CA LEU A 77 2.28 0.29 -7.04
C LEU A 77 1.53 -0.72 -6.17
N VAL A 78 2.01 -1.97 -6.15
CA VAL A 78 1.42 -3.05 -5.36
C VAL A 78 1.95 -2.94 -3.94
N ILE A 79 1.08 -2.56 -2.99
CA ILE A 79 1.44 -2.32 -1.57
C ILE A 79 1.47 -3.65 -0.81
N ASP A 80 2.46 -4.48 -1.14
CA ASP A 80 2.64 -5.83 -0.60
C ASP A 80 3.32 -5.87 0.78
N ASN A 81 3.81 -4.73 1.27
CA ASN A 81 4.35 -4.62 2.63
C ASN A 81 3.27 -4.51 3.73
N ASP A 82 1.99 -4.55 3.36
CA ASP A 82 0.86 -4.55 4.30
C ASP A 82 0.33 -5.96 4.59
N THR A 83 -0.39 -6.09 5.70
CA THR A 83 -1.01 -7.36 6.11
C THR A 83 -2.44 -7.46 5.57
N PRO A 84 -2.92 -8.64 5.16
CA PRO A 84 -4.30 -8.82 4.72
C PRO A 84 -5.28 -8.48 5.85
N HIS A 85 -6.34 -7.74 5.54
CA HIS A 85 -7.41 -7.48 6.51
C HIS A 85 -8.26 -8.72 6.79
N SER A 86 -8.38 -9.60 5.80
CA SER A 86 -9.12 -10.86 5.89
C SER A 86 -8.57 -11.85 4.87
N THR A 87 -8.68 -13.14 5.17
CA THR A 87 -8.44 -14.23 4.23
C THR A 87 -9.74 -14.76 3.62
N ALA A 88 -10.79 -13.94 3.63
CA ALA A 88 -12.11 -14.26 3.12
C ALA A 88 -12.73 -13.06 2.40
N ILE A 89 -13.64 -13.35 1.45
CA ILE A 89 -14.53 -12.32 0.89
C ILE A 89 -15.94 -12.52 1.41
N ARG A 90 -16.68 -11.43 1.56
CA ARG A 90 -18.09 -11.45 1.96
C ARG A 90 -18.94 -11.60 0.71
N VAL A 91 -19.69 -12.71 0.61
CA VAL A 91 -20.54 -13.01 -0.54
C VAL A 91 -22.00 -12.88 -0.12
N PRO A 92 -22.83 -12.11 -0.85
CA PRO A 92 -24.26 -12.09 -0.61
C PRO A 92 -24.88 -13.40 -1.09
N LEU A 93 -25.79 -13.95 -0.29
CA LEU A 93 -26.64 -15.06 -0.65
C LEU A 93 -28.08 -14.55 -0.63
N ASP A 94 -28.83 -14.95 -1.64
CA ASP A 94 -30.27 -14.78 -1.65
C ASP A 94 -30.88 -16.16 -1.45
N ASP A 95 -31.35 -16.41 -0.24
CA ASP A 95 -32.24 -17.54 0.03
C ASP A 95 -33.70 -17.05 -0.01
N ALA A 96 -34.64 -17.96 -0.25
CA ALA A 96 -36.06 -17.62 -0.41
C ALA A 96 -36.70 -16.94 0.83
N ALA A 97 -35.98 -16.84 1.96
CA ALA A 97 -36.46 -16.28 3.21
C ALA A 97 -35.74 -14.98 3.63
N ALA A 98 -34.46 -14.79 3.27
CA ALA A 98 -33.67 -13.60 3.59
C ALA A 98 -32.38 -13.46 2.75
N THR A 99 -32.03 -12.23 2.41
CA THR A 99 -30.69 -11.90 1.91
C THR A 99 -29.70 -11.89 3.08
N ARG A 100 -28.69 -12.77 3.03
CA ARG A 100 -27.62 -12.86 4.04
C ARG A 100 -26.25 -12.67 3.42
N VAL A 101 -25.23 -12.46 4.26
CA VAL A 101 -23.84 -12.30 3.80
C VAL A 101 -22.96 -13.32 4.51
N GLU A 102 -22.28 -14.16 3.74
CA GLU A 102 -21.43 -15.24 4.27
C GLU A 102 -19.96 -14.99 3.91
N PRO A 103 -19.02 -15.13 4.85
CA PRO A 103 -17.60 -15.08 4.54
C PRO A 103 -17.16 -16.38 3.87
N VAL A 104 -16.65 -16.28 2.64
CA VAL A 104 -16.04 -17.39 1.92
C VAL A 104 -14.52 -17.23 2.03
N PRO A 105 -13.81 -18.09 2.79
CA PRO A 105 -12.36 -17.98 2.94
C PRO A 105 -11.64 -18.43 1.68
N PHE A 106 -10.61 -17.72 1.23
CA PHE A 106 -9.71 -18.17 0.18
C PHE A 106 -8.46 -18.88 0.73
N ASP A 107 -8.09 -18.63 2.00
CA ASP A 107 -6.94 -19.26 2.64
C ASP A 107 -7.13 -19.29 4.16
N GLN A 108 -6.29 -20.05 4.86
CA GLN A 108 -6.32 -20.14 6.32
C GLN A 108 -5.95 -18.80 6.97
N ALA A 109 -6.67 -18.45 8.04
CA ALA A 109 -6.28 -17.32 8.88
C ALA A 109 -4.94 -17.62 9.57
N THR A 110 -4.04 -16.63 9.59
CA THR A 110 -2.71 -16.74 10.20
C THR A 110 -2.39 -15.45 10.94
N THR A 111 -1.22 -15.39 11.55
CA THR A 111 -0.69 -14.18 12.17
C THR A 111 -0.50 -13.05 11.16
N ASP A 112 -0.31 -11.82 11.66
CA ASP A 112 -0.13 -10.61 10.84
C ASP A 112 1.20 -10.62 10.05
N ILE A 113 1.22 -11.39 8.96
CA ILE A 113 2.31 -11.48 7.99
C ILE A 113 1.97 -10.58 6.79
N ALA A 114 2.94 -9.77 6.35
CA ALA A 114 2.78 -8.91 5.18
C ALA A 114 2.60 -9.75 3.90
N PHE A 115 1.87 -9.22 2.91
CA PHE A 115 1.68 -9.91 1.63
C PHE A 115 2.99 -10.33 0.99
N GLU A 116 4.06 -9.53 1.10
CA GLU A 116 5.42 -9.81 0.61
C GLU A 116 5.94 -11.19 1.05
N GLU A 117 5.60 -11.63 2.27
CA GLU A 117 6.08 -12.89 2.87
C GLU A 117 4.98 -13.97 2.91
N ARG A 118 3.81 -13.71 2.31
CA ARG A 118 2.62 -14.57 2.47
C ARG A 118 2.44 -15.56 1.31
N THR A 119 2.64 -16.84 1.61
CA THR A 119 2.35 -17.97 0.72
C THR A 119 1.05 -18.67 1.07
N VAL A 120 0.57 -19.55 0.19
CA VAL A 120 -0.61 -20.39 0.42
C VAL A 120 -0.35 -21.36 1.57
N ILE A 121 -1.24 -21.35 2.57
CA ILE A 121 -1.18 -22.25 3.73
C ILE A 121 -2.01 -23.50 3.45
N ASP A 122 -3.26 -23.31 3.04
CA ASP A 122 -4.18 -24.41 2.72
C ASP A 122 -4.42 -24.47 1.20
N ALA A 123 -3.69 -25.36 0.53
CA ALA A 123 -3.72 -25.50 -0.92
C ALA A 123 -5.09 -25.97 -1.44
N GLU A 124 -5.81 -26.82 -0.71
CA GLU A 124 -7.11 -27.34 -1.13
C GLU A 124 -8.20 -26.26 -0.96
N LEU A 125 -8.17 -25.54 0.16
CA LEU A 125 -9.06 -24.41 0.40
C LEU A 125 -8.84 -23.32 -0.65
N PHE A 126 -7.58 -23.01 -0.97
CA PHE A 126 -7.22 -22.02 -1.98
C PHE A 126 -7.65 -22.47 -3.38
N ALA A 127 -7.34 -23.69 -3.80
CA ALA A 127 -7.73 -24.21 -5.11
C ALA A 127 -9.25 -24.21 -5.32
N SER A 128 -10.02 -24.54 -4.27
CA SER A 128 -11.48 -24.64 -4.34
C SER A 128 -12.23 -23.30 -4.23
N PHE A 129 -11.56 -22.20 -3.88
CA PHE A 129 -12.21 -20.93 -3.55
C PHE A 129 -13.12 -20.40 -4.66
N GLY A 130 -12.65 -20.35 -5.92
CA GLY A 130 -13.45 -19.83 -7.02
C GLY A 130 -14.78 -20.56 -7.21
N ARG A 131 -14.77 -21.89 -7.06
CA ARG A 131 -15.98 -22.72 -7.12
C ARG A 131 -16.94 -22.41 -5.97
N ARG A 132 -16.43 -22.29 -4.73
CA ARG A 132 -17.26 -21.99 -3.55
C ARG A 132 -17.91 -20.61 -3.63
N VAL A 133 -17.19 -19.60 -4.09
CA VAL A 133 -17.75 -18.25 -4.32
C VAL A 133 -18.83 -18.29 -5.40
N ARG A 134 -18.58 -19.00 -6.49
CA ARG A 134 -19.52 -19.18 -7.59
C ARG A 134 -20.81 -19.87 -7.15
N GLU A 135 -20.71 -20.94 -6.38
CA GLU A 135 -21.87 -21.63 -5.78
C GLU A 135 -22.68 -20.70 -4.87
N ALA A 136 -22.01 -19.90 -4.04
CA ALA A 136 -22.67 -18.98 -3.12
C ALA A 136 -23.41 -17.82 -3.83
N ILE A 137 -22.82 -17.25 -4.89
CA ILE A 137 -23.38 -16.07 -5.57
C ILE A 137 -24.30 -16.41 -6.75
N ALA A 138 -24.38 -17.68 -7.17
CA ALA A 138 -25.14 -18.13 -8.33
C ALA A 138 -26.60 -17.63 -8.39
N PRO A 139 -27.36 -17.53 -7.27
CA PRO A 139 -28.73 -17.00 -7.31
C PRO A 139 -28.81 -15.52 -7.73
N LEU A 140 -27.75 -14.74 -7.48
CA LEU A 140 -27.72 -13.29 -7.69
C LEU A 140 -26.97 -12.88 -8.95
N VAL A 141 -25.95 -13.63 -9.34
CA VAL A 141 -25.07 -13.29 -10.46
C VAL A 141 -24.86 -14.53 -11.33
N ALA A 142 -25.49 -14.53 -12.51
CA ALA A 142 -25.44 -15.66 -13.43
C ALA A 142 -24.02 -15.98 -13.96
N ASN A 143 -23.21 -14.95 -14.19
CA ASN A 143 -21.85 -15.07 -14.74
C ASN A 143 -20.85 -14.30 -13.86
N PRO A 144 -20.47 -14.83 -12.68
CA PRO A 144 -19.62 -14.10 -11.76
C PRO A 144 -18.16 -14.09 -12.26
N LEU A 145 -17.48 -12.94 -12.16
CA LEU A 145 -16.09 -12.75 -12.60
C LEU A 145 -15.13 -13.78 -12.00
N ILE A 146 -15.45 -14.33 -10.82
CA ILE A 146 -14.63 -15.33 -10.13
C ILE A 146 -14.36 -16.58 -10.97
N GLU A 147 -15.28 -16.98 -11.86
CA GLU A 147 -15.11 -18.14 -12.74
C GLU A 147 -13.92 -17.96 -13.70
N ARG A 148 -13.63 -16.71 -14.09
CA ARG A 148 -12.46 -16.38 -14.92
C ARG A 148 -11.27 -15.95 -14.08
N TYR A 149 -11.49 -15.21 -12.99
CA TYR A 149 -10.43 -14.65 -12.17
C TYR A 149 -9.65 -15.72 -11.40
N TRP A 150 -10.33 -16.69 -10.77
CA TRP A 150 -9.64 -17.65 -9.93
C TRP A 150 -8.72 -18.62 -10.70
N PRO A 151 -9.09 -19.15 -11.88
CA PRO A 151 -8.16 -19.91 -12.70
C PRO A 151 -6.88 -19.13 -13.04
N LEU A 152 -6.98 -17.82 -13.29
CA LEU A 152 -5.81 -16.97 -13.54
C LEU A 152 -4.94 -16.80 -12.29
N VAL A 153 -5.55 -16.72 -11.10
CA VAL A 153 -4.81 -16.70 -9.82
C VAL A 153 -4.00 -17.98 -9.67
N LEU A 154 -4.61 -19.15 -9.90
CA LEU A 154 -3.93 -20.44 -9.82
C LEU A 154 -2.80 -20.58 -10.86
N GLU A 155 -3.00 -20.06 -12.08
CA GLU A 155 -1.97 -20.06 -13.14
C GLU A 155 -0.78 -19.14 -12.80
N THR A 156 -1.04 -17.98 -12.19
CA THR A 156 0.00 -16.98 -11.89
C THR A 156 0.74 -17.27 -10.59
N LEU A 157 0.13 -17.99 -9.64
CA LEU A 157 0.70 -18.35 -8.35
C LEU A 157 2.14 -18.91 -8.43
N PRO A 158 2.45 -19.96 -9.22
CA PRO A 158 3.81 -20.48 -9.31
C PRO A 158 4.80 -19.49 -9.95
N ARG A 159 4.32 -18.61 -10.85
CA ARG A 159 5.16 -17.56 -11.46
C ARG A 159 5.52 -16.47 -10.46
N MET A 160 4.69 -16.28 -9.46
CA MET A 160 4.85 -15.29 -8.39
C MET A 160 5.46 -15.90 -7.11
N SER A 161 6.28 -16.95 -7.26
CA SER A 161 6.94 -17.64 -6.14
C SER A 161 5.97 -18.11 -5.05
N ASN A 162 4.75 -18.50 -5.43
CA ASN A 162 3.66 -18.89 -4.54
C ASN A 162 3.18 -17.80 -3.57
N ASN A 163 3.49 -16.54 -3.84
CA ASN A 163 3.00 -15.40 -3.07
C ASN A 163 1.52 -15.11 -3.42
N ILE A 164 0.64 -15.15 -2.42
CA ILE A 164 -0.80 -14.95 -2.63
C ILE A 164 -1.09 -13.55 -3.17
N GLY A 165 -0.53 -12.51 -2.57
CA GLY A 165 -0.82 -11.13 -2.95
C GLY A 165 -0.40 -10.86 -4.40
N LEU A 166 0.81 -11.24 -4.76
CA LEU A 166 1.30 -11.04 -6.12
C LEU A 166 0.50 -11.86 -7.15
N ALA A 167 0.04 -13.08 -6.81
CA ALA A 167 -0.83 -13.87 -7.68
C ALA A 167 -2.21 -13.20 -7.89
N LEU A 168 -2.83 -12.70 -6.82
CA LEU A 168 -4.09 -11.95 -6.89
C LEU A 168 -3.96 -10.70 -7.77
N ALA A 169 -2.86 -9.95 -7.61
CA ALA A 169 -2.57 -8.76 -8.40
C ALA A 169 -2.30 -9.09 -9.88
N ALA A 170 -1.46 -10.09 -10.16
CA ALA A 170 -1.14 -10.52 -11.52
C ALA A 170 -2.38 -11.01 -12.29
N ALA A 171 -3.24 -11.81 -11.65
CA ALA A 171 -4.49 -12.27 -12.24
C ALA A 171 -5.46 -11.11 -12.54
N ARG A 172 -5.56 -10.12 -11.62
CA ARG A 172 -6.36 -8.90 -11.85
C ARG A 172 -5.81 -8.15 -13.04
N HIS A 173 -4.49 -7.99 -13.08
CA HIS A 173 -3.83 -7.22 -14.13
C HIS A 173 -4.00 -7.87 -15.51
N ARG A 174 -4.09 -9.21 -15.60
CA ARG A 174 -4.47 -9.90 -16.84
C ARG A 174 -5.92 -9.63 -17.27
N ILE A 175 -6.87 -9.61 -16.33
CA ILE A 175 -8.26 -9.22 -16.65
C ILE A 175 -8.34 -7.78 -17.16
N GLU A 176 -7.60 -6.88 -16.51
CA GLU A 176 -7.48 -5.48 -16.93
C GLU A 176 -6.90 -5.37 -18.35
N ALA A 177 -5.90 -6.19 -18.70
CA ALA A 177 -5.34 -6.30 -20.05
C ALA A 177 -6.40 -6.58 -21.11
N ASP A 178 -7.24 -7.56 -20.84
CA ASP A 178 -8.28 -8.03 -21.75
C ASP A 178 -9.40 -6.98 -21.90
N HIS A 179 -9.53 -6.06 -20.93
CA HIS A 179 -10.37 -4.86 -21.03
C HIS A 179 -9.65 -3.66 -21.68
N GLY A 180 -8.43 -3.86 -22.21
CA GLY A 180 -7.66 -2.86 -22.93
C GLY A 180 -6.80 -1.94 -22.06
N LEU A 181 -6.68 -2.20 -20.75
CA LEU A 181 -5.85 -1.34 -19.87
C LEU A 181 -4.36 -1.54 -20.18
N LYS A 182 -3.66 -0.40 -20.20
CA LYS A 182 -2.24 -0.25 -20.52
C LYS A 182 -1.45 0.25 -19.31
N THR A 183 -1.57 -0.49 -18.21
CA THR A 183 -0.85 -0.22 -16.96
C THR A 183 0.32 -1.18 -16.77
N TRP A 184 1.30 -0.76 -15.98
CA TRP A 184 2.36 -1.60 -15.45
C TRP A 184 2.17 -1.80 -13.95
N GLU A 185 2.73 -2.86 -13.37
CA GLU A 185 2.73 -3.06 -11.92
C GLU A 185 4.14 -3.16 -11.35
N ALA A 186 4.34 -2.56 -10.17
CA ALA A 186 5.59 -2.63 -9.43
C ALA A 186 5.31 -2.98 -7.95
N PRO A 187 5.81 -4.11 -7.43
CA PRO A 187 5.75 -4.42 -6.01
C PRO A 187 6.54 -3.43 -5.18
N LEU A 188 5.94 -2.90 -4.11
CA LEU A 188 6.61 -1.96 -3.22
C LEU A 188 7.80 -2.61 -2.52
N SER A 189 7.72 -3.90 -2.17
CA SER A 189 8.85 -4.70 -1.68
C SER A 189 10.08 -4.55 -2.56
N HIS A 190 9.95 -4.77 -3.87
CA HIS A 190 11.04 -4.64 -4.85
C HIS A 190 11.52 -3.20 -4.98
N VAL A 191 10.61 -2.22 -4.94
CA VAL A 191 10.96 -0.79 -4.95
C VAL A 191 11.77 -0.41 -3.71
N CYS A 192 11.49 -1.02 -2.55
CA CYS A 192 12.25 -0.80 -1.33
C CYS A 192 13.68 -1.38 -1.39
N GLU A 193 13.98 -2.22 -2.38
CA GLU A 193 15.33 -2.74 -2.63
C GLU A 193 16.17 -1.89 -3.57
N THR A 194 15.66 -0.72 -3.96
CA THR A 194 16.37 0.20 -4.86
C THR A 194 17.34 1.09 -4.12
N THR A 195 18.37 1.57 -4.83
CA THR A 195 19.29 2.56 -4.27
C THR A 195 18.57 3.89 -4.00
N ALA A 196 17.58 4.28 -4.83
CA ALA A 196 16.77 5.47 -4.56
C ALA A 196 16.02 5.37 -3.22
N PHE A 197 15.42 4.22 -2.90
CA PHE A 197 14.77 4.04 -1.60
C PHE A 197 15.76 4.04 -0.43
N ARG A 198 16.93 3.40 -0.58
CA ARG A 198 17.98 3.45 0.45
C ARG A 198 18.46 4.87 0.72
N ARG A 199 18.63 5.69 -0.33
CA ARG A 199 18.95 7.12 -0.19
C ARG A 199 17.86 7.89 0.55
N PHE A 200 16.59 7.61 0.24
CA PHE A 200 15.46 8.18 0.99
C PHE A 200 15.49 7.79 2.48
N LEU A 201 15.75 6.52 2.81
CA LEU A 201 15.90 6.07 4.19
C LEU A 201 17.04 6.81 4.92
N LEU A 202 18.21 6.94 4.29
CA LEU A 202 19.35 7.63 4.88
C LEU A 202 19.06 9.10 5.19
N GLU A 203 18.22 9.77 4.38
CA GLU A 203 17.75 11.13 4.71
C GLU A 203 16.86 11.13 5.95
N LEU A 204 15.88 10.22 6.03
CA LEU A 204 15.01 10.10 7.20
C LEU A 204 15.82 9.79 8.47
N PHE A 205 16.82 8.91 8.36
CA PHE A 205 17.71 8.56 9.46
C PHE A 205 18.58 9.74 9.87
N GLY A 206 19.26 10.39 8.92
CA GLY A 206 20.16 11.51 9.16
C GLY A 206 19.49 12.70 9.85
N ARG A 207 18.17 12.88 9.66
CA ARG A 207 17.38 13.96 10.26
C ARG A 207 16.23 13.42 11.13
N ALA A 208 16.43 12.27 11.78
CA ALA A 208 15.41 11.58 12.56
C ALA A 208 14.72 12.45 13.62
N ALA A 209 15.49 13.25 14.38
CA ALA A 209 14.96 14.14 15.40
C ALA A 209 14.04 15.22 14.81
N GLU A 210 14.44 15.80 13.67
CA GLU A 210 13.67 16.80 12.96
C GLU A 210 12.39 16.19 12.36
N LEU A 211 12.51 15.03 11.70
CA LEU A 211 11.37 14.31 11.13
C LEU A 211 10.34 13.95 12.20
N HIS A 212 10.79 13.43 13.33
CA HIS A 212 9.93 13.02 14.45
C HIS A 212 9.14 14.21 14.99
N ALA A 213 9.83 15.33 15.27
CA ALA A 213 9.20 16.55 15.76
C ALA A 213 8.19 17.12 14.76
N ILE A 214 8.56 17.23 13.48
CA ILE A 214 7.69 17.74 12.42
C ILE A 214 6.46 16.85 12.24
N HIS A 215 6.65 15.53 12.19
CA HIS A 215 5.57 14.55 12.03
C HIS A 215 4.54 14.69 13.15
N ASN A 216 4.97 14.64 14.41
CA ASN A 216 4.05 14.68 15.55
C ASN A 216 3.38 16.05 15.68
N ALA A 217 4.10 17.15 15.44
CA ALA A 217 3.51 18.49 15.43
C ALA A 217 2.44 18.63 14.32
N ALA A 218 2.71 18.12 13.12
CA ALA A 218 1.76 18.15 12.02
C ALA A 218 0.53 17.26 12.32
N LEU A 219 0.72 16.12 12.96
CA LEU A 219 -0.37 15.23 13.39
C LEU A 219 -1.27 15.89 14.44
N ASP A 220 -0.69 16.59 15.41
CA ASP A 220 -1.44 17.32 16.43
C ASP A 220 -2.23 18.48 15.82
N GLU A 221 -1.63 19.20 14.88
CA GLU A 221 -2.32 20.24 14.11
C GLU A 221 -3.49 19.66 13.31
N TYR A 222 -3.28 18.55 12.59
CA TYR A 222 -4.31 17.85 11.83
C TYR A 222 -5.48 17.43 12.72
N ARG A 223 -5.20 16.83 13.88
CA ARG A 223 -6.22 16.38 14.84
C ARG A 223 -7.02 17.54 15.41
N ARG A 224 -6.36 18.66 15.73
CA ARG A 224 -7.01 19.88 16.21
C ARG A 224 -7.94 20.47 15.16
N VAL A 225 -7.47 20.62 13.91
CA VAL A 225 -8.25 21.18 12.80
C VAL A 225 -9.46 20.31 12.47
N ASN A 226 -9.26 18.99 12.40
CA ASN A 226 -10.31 18.03 12.03
C ASN A 226 -11.13 17.51 13.23
N ARG A 227 -10.91 18.04 14.44
CA ARG A 227 -11.58 17.64 15.69
C ARG A 227 -11.53 16.13 15.96
N VAL A 228 -10.43 15.48 15.59
CA VAL A 228 -10.21 14.04 15.78
C VAL A 228 -9.74 13.78 17.20
N ARG A 229 -10.52 13.02 17.97
CA ARG A 229 -10.18 12.61 19.35
C ARG A 229 -9.44 11.27 19.44
N SER A 230 -9.47 10.49 18.36
CA SER A 230 -8.81 9.18 18.33
C SER A 230 -7.28 9.32 18.33
N GLN A 231 -6.61 8.47 19.10
CA GLN A 231 -5.15 8.38 19.13
C GLN A 231 -4.58 7.57 17.97
N THR A 232 -5.41 6.84 17.22
CA THR A 232 -4.99 5.99 16.10
C THR A 232 -5.35 6.58 14.74
N HIS A 233 -6.25 7.57 14.70
CA HIS A 233 -6.65 8.25 13.47
C HIS A 233 -5.97 9.63 13.35
N PRO A 234 -5.50 10.03 12.14
CA PRO A 234 -5.37 9.20 10.93
C PRO A 234 -4.25 8.14 11.06
N VAL A 235 -3.26 8.40 11.91
CA VAL A 235 -2.19 7.48 12.32
C VAL A 235 -1.85 7.72 13.80
N PRO A 236 -1.20 6.77 14.50
CA PRO A 236 -0.65 7.02 15.84
C PRO A 236 0.55 7.98 15.79
N ALA A 237 0.79 8.69 16.89
CA ALA A 237 1.99 9.50 17.06
C ALA A 237 3.24 8.60 17.13
N LEU A 238 4.37 9.12 16.65
CA LEU A 238 5.66 8.44 16.74
C LEU A 238 6.15 8.47 18.19
N ALA A 239 6.51 7.31 18.73
CA ALA A 239 6.94 7.16 20.11
C ALA A 239 8.36 7.70 20.34
N VAL A 240 8.63 8.08 21.58
CA VAL A 240 9.97 8.38 22.10
C VAL A 240 10.20 7.46 23.29
N GLU A 241 11.34 6.77 23.29
CA GLU A 241 11.72 5.84 24.35
C GLU A 241 13.17 6.09 24.73
N GLN A 242 13.39 6.82 25.83
CA GLN A 242 14.73 7.32 26.21
C GLN A 242 15.34 8.12 25.04
N ASP A 243 16.51 7.72 24.55
CA ASP A 243 17.23 8.36 23.44
C ASP A 243 16.78 7.90 22.05
N TRP A 244 15.75 7.07 21.97
CA TRP A 244 15.31 6.49 20.72
C TRP A 244 14.03 7.09 20.21
N LEU A 245 14.02 7.32 18.90
CA LEU A 245 12.91 7.91 18.19
C LEU A 245 12.32 6.88 17.24
N GLU A 246 11.01 6.67 17.31
CA GLU A 246 10.33 5.89 16.28
C GLU A 246 10.30 6.67 14.96
N LEU A 247 10.56 6.00 13.85
CA LEU A 247 10.33 6.55 12.51
C LEU A 247 9.10 5.92 11.84
N PRO A 248 8.50 6.55 10.81
CA PRO A 248 7.33 6.01 10.11
C PRO A 248 7.71 4.84 9.18
N LEU A 249 8.42 3.85 9.72
CA LEU A 249 9.00 2.71 9.04
C LEU A 249 8.72 1.43 9.84
N TRP A 250 8.57 0.33 9.12
CA TRP A 250 8.52 -1.02 9.61
C TRP A 250 9.89 -1.70 9.48
N MET A 251 10.17 -2.64 10.38
CA MET A 251 11.35 -3.50 10.40
C MET A 251 10.94 -4.95 10.70
N TRP A 252 11.49 -5.91 9.97
CA TRP A 252 11.43 -7.34 10.28
C TRP A 252 12.56 -8.11 9.57
N THR A 253 12.64 -9.42 9.76
CA THR A 253 13.56 -10.30 9.03
C THR A 253 12.80 -11.40 8.30
N ALA A 254 13.40 -11.99 7.27
CA ALA A 254 12.82 -13.13 6.54
C ALA A 254 12.51 -14.33 7.48
N ASP A 255 13.35 -14.57 8.50
CA ASP A 255 13.14 -15.64 9.49
C ASP A 255 12.02 -15.35 10.49
N GLU A 256 11.72 -14.07 10.74
CA GLU A 256 10.66 -13.63 11.64
C GLU A 256 9.83 -12.53 10.95
N PRO A 257 8.92 -12.89 10.02
CA PRO A 257 8.23 -11.97 9.12
C PRO A 257 7.07 -11.22 9.81
N ARG A 258 7.36 -10.65 10.98
CA ARG A 258 6.43 -9.88 11.79
C ARG A 258 6.81 -8.41 11.77
N ARG A 259 5.93 -7.56 11.24
CA ARG A 259 6.15 -6.11 11.20
C ARG A 259 6.32 -5.53 12.59
N ARG A 260 7.44 -4.84 12.82
CA ARG A 260 7.73 -4.10 14.05
C ARG A 260 8.08 -2.65 13.74
N ARG A 261 7.76 -1.76 14.67
CA ARG A 261 8.06 -0.31 14.55
C ARG A 261 9.57 -0.13 14.58
N LEU A 262 10.12 0.63 13.64
CA LEU A 262 11.55 0.94 13.62
C LEU A 262 11.84 2.11 14.56
N PHE A 263 12.81 1.93 15.44
CA PHE A 263 13.39 2.99 16.26
C PHE A 263 14.83 3.26 15.86
N VAL A 264 15.21 4.53 15.93
CA VAL A 264 16.55 5.00 15.60
C VAL A 264 17.16 5.81 16.73
N ARG A 265 18.48 5.74 16.86
CA ARG A 265 19.27 6.57 17.78
C ARG A 265 20.53 7.06 17.11
N GLN A 266 20.77 8.36 17.20
CA GLN A 266 22.00 8.98 16.72
C GLN A 266 23.16 8.68 17.68
N THR A 267 24.31 8.33 17.13
CA THR A 267 25.55 8.06 17.89
C THR A 267 26.72 8.81 17.27
N ARG A 268 27.88 8.83 17.95
CA ARG A 268 29.09 9.45 17.38
C ARG A 268 29.59 8.79 16.10
N GLY A 269 29.31 7.50 15.89
CA GLY A 269 29.79 6.71 14.76
C GLY A 269 28.76 6.45 13.66
N GLY A 270 27.55 7.04 13.78
CA GLY A 270 26.45 6.80 12.85
C GLY A 270 25.12 6.61 13.55
N ILE A 271 24.25 5.77 12.99
CA ILE A 271 22.88 5.57 13.47
C ILE A 271 22.68 4.12 13.88
N GLU A 272 22.11 3.92 15.06
CA GLU A 272 21.62 2.62 15.47
C GLU A 272 20.14 2.45 15.12
N LEU A 273 19.78 1.26 14.66
CA LEU A 273 18.43 0.82 14.33
C LEU A 273 17.99 -0.31 15.25
N THR A 274 16.73 -0.34 15.66
CA THR A 274 16.17 -1.46 16.43
C THR A 274 14.67 -1.63 16.25
N ASP A 275 14.21 -2.87 16.40
CA ASP A 275 12.80 -3.26 16.47
C ASP A 275 12.27 -3.37 17.91
N ARG A 276 13.09 -2.96 18.89
CA ARG A 276 12.85 -3.11 20.34
C ARG A 276 12.77 -4.52 20.89
N GLN A 277 13.23 -5.49 20.12
CA GLN A 277 13.18 -6.89 20.49
C GLN A 277 14.55 -7.51 20.27
N ARG A 278 14.78 -8.11 19.10
CA ARG A 278 16.01 -8.87 18.79
C ARG A 278 16.96 -8.10 17.90
N GLN A 279 16.45 -7.20 17.08
CA GLN A 279 17.26 -6.53 16.08
C GLN A 279 17.90 -5.28 16.69
N ARG A 280 19.22 -5.20 16.60
CA ARG A 280 19.99 -3.99 16.88
C ARG A 280 21.17 -3.93 15.94
N LEU A 281 21.15 -2.92 15.07
CA LEU A 281 22.10 -2.78 13.97
C LEU A 281 22.67 -1.36 13.96
N SER A 282 23.86 -1.19 13.41
CA SER A 282 24.50 0.13 13.27
C SER A 282 24.78 0.40 11.80
N ILE A 283 24.41 1.59 11.34
CA ILE A 283 24.71 2.11 10.01
C ILE A 283 25.70 3.25 10.19
N ALA A 284 26.86 3.14 9.53
CA ALA A 284 27.83 4.21 9.48
C ALA A 284 27.22 5.39 8.71
N MET A 285 27.20 6.57 9.33
CA MET A 285 26.78 7.80 8.65
C MET A 285 27.99 8.70 8.46
N PRO A 286 28.10 9.40 7.32
CA PRO A 286 29.18 10.35 7.14
C PRO A 286 29.12 11.48 8.18
N GLU A 287 30.30 12.00 8.51
CA GLU A 287 30.41 13.14 9.41
C GLU A 287 29.68 14.38 8.88
N SER A 288 29.25 15.24 9.80
CA SER A 288 28.56 16.48 9.48
C SER A 288 29.44 17.40 8.62
N GLY A 289 29.12 17.50 7.33
CA GLY A 289 29.85 18.34 6.38
C GLY A 289 30.46 17.58 5.19
N CYS A 290 30.40 16.24 5.19
CA CYS A 290 30.72 15.47 3.99
C CYS A 290 29.68 15.74 2.89
N HIS A 291 30.16 16.18 1.73
CA HIS A 291 29.34 16.50 0.56
C HIS A 291 29.82 15.68 -0.63
N GLY A 292 28.88 15.05 -1.36
CA GLY A 292 29.18 14.20 -2.51
C GLY A 292 28.54 12.82 -2.41
N SER A 293 28.40 12.14 -3.56
CA SER A 293 27.85 10.78 -3.67
C SER A 293 28.65 9.76 -2.85
N ASP A 294 29.96 9.97 -2.74
CA ASP A 294 30.89 9.01 -2.15
C ASP A 294 30.79 8.98 -0.62
N CYS A 295 30.27 10.04 -0.01
CA CYS A 295 30.08 10.15 1.44
C CYS A 295 29.07 9.15 2.01
N ILE A 296 28.08 8.73 1.21
CA ILE A 296 27.04 7.79 1.66
C ILE A 296 27.24 6.37 1.10
N GLY A 297 28.30 6.13 0.31
CA GLY A 297 28.55 4.84 -0.33
C GLY A 297 28.58 3.69 0.66
N LEU A 298 29.34 3.83 1.75
CA LEU A 298 29.42 2.82 2.81
C LEU A 298 28.06 2.54 3.46
N ALA A 299 27.26 3.58 3.71
CA ALA A 299 25.94 3.42 4.31
C ALA A 299 24.96 2.70 3.36
N LEU A 300 25.06 2.97 2.06
CA LEU A 300 24.27 2.29 1.03
C LEU A 300 24.66 0.82 0.91
N GLU A 301 25.96 0.51 0.91
CA GLU A 301 26.49 -0.85 0.91
C GLU A 301 26.02 -1.63 2.14
N GLN A 302 26.11 -1.05 3.34
CA GLN A 302 25.61 -1.67 4.57
C GLN A 302 24.10 -1.97 4.50
N LEU A 303 23.28 -1.03 4.00
CA LEU A 303 21.84 -1.26 3.84
C LEU A 303 21.53 -2.37 2.81
N ASP A 304 22.33 -2.48 1.75
CA ASP A 304 22.22 -3.51 0.73
C ASP A 304 22.62 -4.89 1.29
N GLU A 305 23.74 -4.98 2.02
CA GLU A 305 24.18 -6.18 2.73
C GLU A 305 23.15 -6.67 3.75
N LEU A 306 22.60 -5.76 4.57
CA LEU A 306 21.55 -6.10 5.52
C LEU A 306 20.30 -6.65 4.83
N SER A 307 19.90 -6.06 3.70
CA SER A 307 18.76 -6.56 2.93
C SER A 307 19.02 -7.96 2.36
N ARG A 308 20.22 -8.19 1.80
CA ARG A 308 20.64 -9.53 1.34
C ARG A 308 20.67 -10.55 2.47
N ALA A 309 21.03 -10.13 3.68
CA ALA A 309 20.97 -10.94 4.89
C ALA A 309 19.54 -11.18 5.42
N GLY A 310 18.51 -10.70 4.72
CA GLY A 310 17.11 -10.95 5.05
C GLY A 310 16.44 -9.87 5.89
N LEU A 311 17.10 -8.74 6.17
CA LEU A 311 16.44 -7.60 6.81
C LEU A 311 15.45 -6.94 5.85
N ARG A 312 14.29 -6.53 6.37
CA ARG A 312 13.26 -5.82 5.62
C ARG A 312 12.97 -4.49 6.31
N LEU A 313 13.30 -3.41 5.63
CA LEU A 313 12.91 -2.04 6.01
C LEU A 313 11.84 -1.58 5.02
N ARG A 314 10.65 -1.24 5.51
CA ARG A 314 9.52 -0.85 4.66
C ARG A 314 8.83 0.41 5.17
N PRO A 315 8.28 1.25 4.29
CA PRO A 315 7.61 2.46 4.71
C PRO A 315 6.22 2.18 5.30
N ARG A 316 5.82 2.98 6.30
CA ARG A 316 4.42 3.06 6.75
C ARG A 316 3.66 4.03 5.84
N ALA A 317 2.32 4.04 5.91
CA ALA A 317 1.44 4.77 5.00
C ALA A 317 1.92 6.19 4.62
N LEU A 318 2.28 7.04 5.59
CA LEU A 318 2.77 8.40 5.32
C LEU A 318 4.15 8.41 4.63
N ALA A 319 5.07 7.55 5.03
CA ALA A 319 6.37 7.42 4.35
C ALA A 319 6.23 6.85 2.94
N THR A 320 5.26 5.94 2.72
CA THR A 320 4.98 5.38 1.40
C THR A 320 4.50 6.46 0.45
N THR A 321 3.54 7.29 0.87
CA THR A 321 3.05 8.40 0.03
C THR A 321 4.09 9.50 -0.14
N MET A 322 4.89 9.83 0.90
CA MET A 322 6.02 10.76 0.75
C MET A 322 6.97 10.28 -0.35
N PHE A 323 7.42 9.02 -0.31
CA PHE A 323 8.33 8.48 -1.31
C PHE A 323 7.67 8.38 -2.70
N ALA A 324 6.43 7.90 -2.78
CA ALA A 324 5.73 7.74 -4.05
C ALA A 324 5.48 9.09 -4.75
N ARG A 325 5.05 10.12 -4.02
CA ARG A 325 4.77 11.45 -4.58
C ARG A 325 6.06 12.22 -4.86
N LEU A 326 6.99 12.26 -3.89
CA LEU A 326 8.19 13.08 -4.00
C LEU A 326 9.23 12.49 -4.95
N VAL A 327 9.36 11.18 -5.02
CA VAL A 327 10.48 10.50 -5.70
C VAL A 327 10.03 9.70 -6.92
N LEU A 328 8.93 8.95 -6.83
CA LEU A 328 8.58 7.97 -7.86
C LEU A 328 7.68 8.51 -8.99
N SER A 329 6.84 9.49 -8.71
CA SER A 329 5.76 9.91 -9.63
C SER A 329 5.71 11.42 -9.86
N ASP A 330 5.12 11.80 -10.98
CA ASP A 330 4.78 13.18 -11.33
C ASP A 330 3.33 13.52 -10.93
N LEU A 331 2.46 12.50 -10.83
CA LEU A 331 1.11 12.62 -10.27
C LEU A 331 0.72 11.30 -9.59
N PHE A 332 0.19 11.38 -8.36
CA PHE A 332 -0.32 10.23 -7.63
C PHE A 332 -1.85 10.22 -7.55
N LEU A 333 -2.46 9.04 -7.73
CA LEU A 333 -3.90 8.81 -7.73
C LEU A 333 -4.32 8.08 -6.45
N HIS A 334 -4.92 8.82 -5.52
CA HIS A 334 -5.47 8.30 -4.27
C HIS A 334 -6.94 7.87 -4.40
N GLY A 335 -7.37 6.99 -3.49
CA GLY A 335 -8.79 6.86 -3.11
C GLY A 335 -9.16 7.89 -2.03
N ILE A 336 -10.44 7.94 -1.63
CA ILE A 336 -10.91 8.88 -0.59
C ILE A 336 -10.09 8.80 0.69
N GLY A 337 -9.74 7.58 1.15
CA GLY A 337 -8.93 7.39 2.35
C GLY A 337 -7.57 8.07 2.22
N GLY A 338 -6.90 7.87 1.09
CA GLY A 338 -5.62 8.50 0.72
C GLY A 338 -5.63 10.01 0.80
N GLY A 339 -6.59 10.64 0.12
CA GLY A 339 -6.66 12.10 0.06
C GLY A 339 -6.86 12.79 1.41
N LYS A 340 -7.42 12.09 2.41
CA LYS A 340 -7.63 12.67 3.75
C LYS A 340 -6.33 12.79 4.55
N TYR A 341 -5.56 11.71 4.64
CA TYR A 341 -4.29 11.76 5.38
C TYR A 341 -3.17 12.42 4.60
N ASP A 342 -3.28 12.57 3.27
CA ASP A 342 -2.28 13.29 2.50
C ASP A 342 -2.21 14.80 2.79
N GLN A 343 -3.25 15.37 3.41
CA GLN A 343 -3.17 16.72 4.00
C GLN A 343 -2.09 16.80 5.10
N LEU A 344 -1.94 15.73 5.89
CA LEU A 344 -0.88 15.62 6.89
C LEU A 344 0.47 15.43 6.20
N THR A 345 0.54 14.55 5.20
CA THR A 345 1.75 14.34 4.39
C THR A 345 2.26 15.65 3.78
N ASP A 346 1.38 16.49 3.24
CA ASP A 346 1.72 17.77 2.62
C ASP A 346 2.42 18.72 3.60
N VAL A 347 1.95 18.78 4.85
CA VAL A 347 2.60 19.58 5.89
C VAL A 347 3.99 19.05 6.21
N ILE A 348 4.15 17.72 6.27
CA ILE A 348 5.44 17.08 6.51
C ILE A 348 6.38 17.36 5.33
N LEU A 349 5.93 17.22 4.08
CA LEU A 349 6.74 17.50 2.90
C LEU A 349 7.24 18.94 2.87
N ARG A 350 6.36 19.92 3.15
CA ARG A 350 6.76 21.34 3.21
C ARG A 350 7.77 21.63 4.32
N ARG A 351 7.57 21.07 5.51
CA ARG A 351 8.41 21.40 6.68
C ARG A 351 9.72 20.63 6.68
N PHE A 352 9.70 19.35 6.31
CA PHE A 352 10.87 18.47 6.38
C PHE A 352 11.69 18.51 5.08
N PHE A 353 11.06 18.46 3.91
CA PHE A 353 11.82 18.51 2.64
C PHE A 353 11.97 19.92 2.07
N ALA A 354 11.29 20.93 2.65
CA ALA A 354 11.32 22.32 2.17
C ALA A 354 10.91 22.47 0.69
N VAL A 355 9.97 21.63 0.25
CA VAL A 355 9.42 21.63 -1.12
C VAL A 355 7.92 21.79 -1.10
N GLU A 356 7.35 22.33 -2.18
CA GLU A 356 5.92 22.26 -2.38
C GLU A 356 5.50 20.81 -2.70
N PRO A 357 4.50 20.23 -2.02
CA PRO A 357 4.11 18.85 -2.23
C PRO A 357 3.61 18.63 -3.68
N PRO A 358 4.04 17.55 -4.34
CA PRO A 358 3.53 17.21 -5.68
C PRO A 358 2.02 17.01 -5.67
N GLU A 359 1.32 17.47 -6.71
CA GLU A 359 -0.13 17.34 -6.79
C GLU A 359 -0.58 15.87 -6.77
N PHE A 360 -1.80 15.64 -6.31
CA PHE A 360 -2.44 14.32 -6.34
C PHE A 360 -3.91 14.45 -6.70
N MET A 361 -4.49 13.36 -7.21
CA MET A 361 -5.90 13.26 -7.57
C MET A 361 -6.61 12.28 -6.64
N VAL A 362 -7.85 12.58 -6.25
CA VAL A 362 -8.70 11.65 -5.48
C VAL A 362 -9.78 11.10 -6.39
N LEU A 363 -9.86 9.77 -6.47
CA LEU A 363 -10.79 9.04 -7.30
C LEU A 363 -11.67 8.13 -6.45
N THR A 364 -12.94 8.05 -6.81
CA THR A 364 -13.92 7.26 -6.08
C THR A 364 -14.98 6.77 -7.05
N ALA A 365 -15.43 5.54 -6.86
CA ALA A 365 -16.57 4.97 -7.55
C ALA A 365 -17.33 4.03 -6.60
N THR A 366 -18.64 4.00 -6.74
CA THR A 366 -19.53 3.11 -6.00
C THR A 366 -20.36 2.35 -7.00
N THR A 367 -20.37 1.03 -6.87
CA THR A 367 -21.23 0.14 -7.66
C THR A 367 -22.15 -0.59 -6.69
N HIS A 368 -23.45 -0.57 -7.01
CA HIS A 368 -24.45 -1.28 -6.23
C HIS A 368 -24.48 -2.76 -6.64
N LEU A 369 -24.75 -3.64 -5.68
CA LEU A 369 -25.00 -5.05 -5.97
C LEU A 369 -26.30 -5.18 -6.77
N PRO A 370 -26.43 -6.20 -7.65
CA PRO A 370 -27.64 -6.46 -8.43
C PRO A 370 -28.71 -7.14 -7.56
N ILE A 371 -28.99 -6.58 -6.39
CA ILE A 371 -29.99 -7.06 -5.45
C ILE A 371 -31.12 -6.04 -5.43
N ALA A 372 -32.38 -6.51 -5.41
CA ALA A 372 -33.53 -5.63 -5.28
C ALA A 372 -33.44 -4.87 -3.95
N MET A 373 -33.15 -3.58 -4.03
CA MET A 373 -33.24 -2.65 -2.91
C MET A 373 -34.57 -1.93 -3.04
N PRO A 374 -35.65 -2.39 -2.37
CA PRO A 374 -36.92 -1.67 -2.40
C PRO A 374 -36.68 -0.24 -1.94
N SER A 375 -37.32 0.72 -2.62
CA SER A 375 -37.22 2.13 -2.28
C SER A 375 -37.71 2.34 -0.85
N VAL A 376 -36.81 2.74 0.06
CA VAL A 376 -37.16 3.13 1.42
C VAL A 376 -37.68 4.55 1.40
N THR A 377 -38.91 4.75 1.86
CA THR A 377 -39.53 6.07 1.98
C THR A 377 -39.25 6.70 3.35
N ALA A 378 -39.46 8.01 3.47
CA ALA A 378 -39.41 8.70 4.75
C ALA A 378 -40.50 8.21 5.74
N ASP A 379 -41.57 7.60 5.23
CA ASP A 379 -42.60 6.96 6.06
C ASP A 379 -42.13 5.61 6.61
N ASP A 380 -41.41 4.81 5.81
CA ASP A 380 -40.83 3.53 6.26
C ASP A 380 -39.80 3.72 7.38
N LEU A 381 -38.97 4.77 7.27
CA LEU A 381 -38.03 5.19 8.31
C LEU A 381 -38.77 5.56 9.59
N ARG A 382 -39.77 6.45 9.50
CA ARG A 382 -40.59 6.86 10.66
C ARG A 382 -41.31 5.68 11.31
N ALA A 383 -41.85 4.76 10.50
CA ALA A 383 -42.52 3.56 11.00
C ALA A 383 -41.53 2.65 11.75
N THR A 384 -40.31 2.51 11.26
CA THR A 384 -39.25 1.73 11.91
C THR A 384 -38.78 2.37 13.21
N GLU A 385 -38.55 3.69 13.24
CA GLU A 385 -38.21 4.44 14.45
C GLU A 385 -39.30 4.32 15.53
N LEU A 386 -40.57 4.45 15.14
CA LEU A 386 -41.70 4.26 16.04
C LEU A 386 -41.76 2.84 16.60
N ARG A 387 -41.43 1.83 15.78
CA ARG A 387 -41.42 0.42 16.18
C ARG A 387 -40.27 0.12 17.14
N LEU A 388 -39.07 0.63 16.88
CA LEU A 388 -37.92 0.56 17.80
C LEU A 388 -38.25 1.22 19.13
N ARG A 389 -38.84 2.43 19.09
CA ARG A 389 -39.29 3.13 20.30
C ARG A 389 -40.34 2.33 21.06
N ARG A 390 -41.30 1.69 20.37
CA ARG A 390 -42.26 0.83 21.06
C ARG A 390 -41.59 -0.35 21.74
N LEU A 391 -40.64 -1.02 21.09
CA LEU A 391 -39.90 -2.14 21.69
C LEU A 391 -39.03 -1.70 22.88
N GLU A 392 -38.49 -0.48 22.87
CA GLU A 392 -37.74 0.07 24.01
C GLU A 392 -38.64 0.43 25.19
N TRP A 393 -39.81 1.00 24.94
CA TRP A 393 -40.67 1.59 25.98
C TRP A 393 -41.84 0.70 26.42
N ASN A 394 -42.23 -0.28 25.60
CA ASN A 394 -43.27 -1.27 25.85
C ASN A 394 -42.83 -2.64 25.26
N PRO A 395 -41.96 -3.38 25.96
CA PRO A 395 -41.35 -4.62 25.45
C PRO A 395 -42.25 -5.86 25.52
N GLU A 396 -43.50 -5.72 25.96
CA GLU A 396 -44.53 -6.78 25.91
C GLU A 396 -44.99 -7.03 24.48
#